data_AF-A0A3R7PF04-F1
#
_entry.id   AF-A0A3R7PF04-F1
#
_cell.length_a   1.000
_cell.length_b   1.000
_cell.length_c   1.000
_cell.angle_alpha   90.00
_cell.angle_beta   90.00
_cell.angle_gamma   90.00
#
_symmetry.space_group_name_H-M   'P 1'
#
loop_
_entity.id
_entity.type
_entity.pdbx_description
1 polymer ?
#
loop_
_entity_poly.entity_id
_entity_poly.type
_entity_poly.pdbx_seq_one_letter_code
_entity_poly.pdbx_strand_id
1 'polypeptide(L)'
;MSTFSQILSPFSPHRTYLVVAPRLVRAGQVYRLVVNILEPSPSLVVRATIFRDNIELAAVEHECESDAPQVLELMVPPGSSGGKYRLRLEGNELGDSRARPSPTRRSCPSLPRARRCW
;
A
#
# COMPACT_ATOMS: atom_id res chain seq x y z
N MET A 1 12.82 -36.86 -13.19
CA MET A 1 13.77 -36.05 -12.42
C MET A 1 13.84 -34.67 -13.05
N SER A 2 13.34 -33.64 -12.35
CA SER A 2 13.83 -32.26 -12.35
C SER A 2 12.85 -31.42 -11.54
N THR A 3 13.18 -31.30 -10.26
CA THR A 3 12.47 -30.49 -9.27
C THR A 3 12.71 -29.02 -9.60
N PHE A 4 11.66 -28.34 -10.04
CA PHE A 4 11.69 -26.90 -10.29
C PHE A 4 11.61 -26.19 -8.93
N SER A 5 12.77 -25.83 -8.38
CA SER A 5 12.87 -25.07 -7.14
C SER A 5 12.32 -23.65 -7.36
N GLN A 6 11.06 -23.44 -7.03
CA GLN A 6 10.54 -22.10 -6.82
C GLN A 6 11.22 -21.53 -5.56
N ILE A 7 12.01 -20.48 -5.77
CA ILE A 7 12.52 -19.62 -4.71
C ILE A 7 11.29 -18.94 -4.10
N LEU A 8 10.85 -19.46 -2.95
CA LEU A 8 9.84 -18.87 -2.09
C LEU A 8 10.31 -17.49 -1.67
N SER A 9 9.85 -16.48 -2.39
CA SER A 9 9.71 -15.13 -1.85
C SER A 9 8.60 -15.19 -0.80
N PRO A 10 8.72 -14.56 0.38
CA PRO A 10 7.67 -14.52 1.38
C PRO A 10 6.55 -13.57 0.95
N PHE A 11 5.90 -13.84 -0.19
CA PHE A 11 4.65 -13.20 -0.54
C PHE A 11 3.55 -13.98 0.18
N SER A 12 2.96 -13.36 1.20
CA SER A 12 1.72 -13.83 1.83
C SER A 12 0.75 -14.30 0.74
N PRO A 13 0.32 -15.58 0.71
CA PRO A 13 -0.53 -16.14 -0.35
C PRO A 13 -1.98 -15.59 -0.35
N HIS A 14 -2.26 -14.53 0.41
CA HIS A 14 -3.60 -14.02 0.71
C HIS A 14 -3.64 -12.50 0.66
N ARG A 15 -3.08 -11.85 -0.38
CA ARG A 15 -3.40 -10.46 -0.69
C ARG A 15 -3.44 -10.25 -2.19
N THR A 16 -4.62 -9.92 -2.69
CA THR A 16 -4.83 -9.63 -4.10
C THR A 16 -4.79 -8.12 -4.33
N TYR A 17 -3.91 -7.69 -5.23
CA TYR A 17 -3.75 -6.28 -5.62
C TYR A 17 -4.18 -6.09 -7.06
N LEU A 18 -4.92 -5.01 -7.33
CA LEU A 18 -5.24 -4.57 -8.68
C LEU A 18 -4.42 -3.33 -9.00
N VAL A 19 -3.66 -3.40 -10.09
CA VAL A 19 -2.84 -2.29 -10.57
C VAL A 19 -3.25 -1.98 -11.99
N VAL A 20 -3.61 -0.72 -12.23
CA VAL A 20 -3.89 -0.19 -13.56
C VAL A 20 -2.86 0.86 -13.90
N ALA A 21 -2.15 0.63 -15.01
CA ALA A 21 -1.09 1.49 -15.49
C ALA A 21 -1.21 1.73 -17.01
N PRO A 22 -0.84 2.92 -17.51
CA PRO A 22 -0.76 3.18 -18.94
C PRO A 22 0.29 2.29 -19.61
N ARG A 23 -0.03 1.78 -20.81
CA ARG A 23 0.91 0.96 -21.61
C ARG A 23 2.06 1.77 -22.22
N LEU A 24 1.82 3.04 -22.56
CA LEU A 24 2.76 3.90 -23.25
C LEU A 24 3.20 5.04 -22.34
N VAL A 25 4.52 5.22 -22.20
CA VAL A 25 5.13 6.31 -21.43
C VAL A 25 5.89 7.24 -22.38
N ARG A 26 5.44 8.49 -22.43
CA ARG A 26 6.04 9.66 -23.06
C ARG A 26 6.75 10.54 -22.03
N ALA A 27 7.90 11.08 -22.41
CA ALA A 27 8.65 12.03 -21.59
C ALA A 27 7.87 13.35 -21.39
N GLY A 28 8.05 13.98 -20.23
CA GLY A 28 7.47 15.29 -19.91
C GLY A 28 5.98 15.27 -19.58
N GLN A 29 5.43 14.10 -19.25
CA GLN A 29 4.00 13.92 -18.92
C GLN A 29 3.86 13.32 -17.53
N VAL A 30 2.72 13.62 -16.89
CA VAL A 30 2.31 13.02 -15.61
C VAL A 30 1.52 11.76 -15.90
N TYR A 31 1.95 10.65 -15.31
CA TYR A 31 1.30 9.35 -15.38
C TYR A 31 0.50 9.10 -14.13
N ARG A 32 -0.73 8.64 -14.31
CA ARG A 32 -1.60 8.21 -13.23
C ARG A 32 -1.63 6.70 -13.18
N LEU A 33 -1.32 6.16 -12.02
CA LEU A 33 -1.45 4.75 -11.70
C LEU A 33 -2.59 4.60 -10.71
N VAL A 34 -3.43 3.60 -10.90
CA VAL A 34 -4.47 3.26 -9.91
C VAL A 34 -4.08 1.97 -9.25
N VAL A 35 -3.98 1.99 -7.93
CA VAL A 35 -3.68 0.82 -7.10
C VAL A 35 -4.86 0.60 -6.18
N ASN A 36 -5.38 -0.62 -6.20
CA ASN A 36 -6.48 -1.03 -5.33
C ASN A 36 -6.12 -2.31 -4.60
N ILE A 37 -6.39 -2.33 -3.31
CA ILE A 37 -6.17 -3.49 -2.44
C ILE A 37 -7.53 -4.17 -2.29
N LEU A 38 -7.66 -5.41 -2.77
CA LEU A 38 -8.97 -6.07 -2.83
C LEU A 38 -9.40 -6.73 -1.51
N GLU A 39 -8.45 -6.95 -0.61
CA GLU A 39 -8.69 -7.60 0.68
C GLU A 39 -8.50 -6.60 1.82
N PRO A 40 -9.31 -6.65 2.89
CA PRO A 40 -9.18 -5.74 4.01
C PRO A 40 -7.84 -5.97 4.71
N SER A 41 -6.90 -5.06 4.48
CA SER A 41 -5.56 -5.07 5.07
C SER A 41 -5.33 -3.80 5.88
N PRO A 42 -4.39 -3.82 6.85
CA PRO A 42 -3.87 -2.59 7.43
C PRO A 42 -3.32 -1.66 6.34
N SER A 43 -3.26 -0.37 6.65
CA SER A 43 -2.71 0.65 5.76
C SER A 43 -1.35 0.20 5.21
N LEU A 44 -1.21 0.27 3.89
CA LEU A 44 -0.04 -0.22 3.17
C LEU A 44 0.63 0.95 2.45
N VAL A 45 1.92 1.12 2.68
CA VAL A 45 2.72 2.12 1.98
C VAL A 45 3.10 1.53 0.63
N VAL A 46 2.52 2.05 -0.45
CA VAL A 46 2.87 1.65 -1.82
C VAL A 46 3.92 2.61 -2.34
N ARG A 47 5.04 2.07 -2.79
CA ARG A 47 6.09 2.80 -3.51
C ARG A 47 6.06 2.41 -4.99
N ALA A 48 5.82 3.39 -5.84
CA ALA A 48 5.85 3.24 -7.29
C ALA A 48 7.08 3.91 -7.87
N THR A 49 7.88 3.15 -8.63
CA THR A 49 9.12 3.63 -9.25
C THR A 49 9.15 3.32 -10.73
N ILE A 50 9.49 4.32 -11.53
CA ILE A 50 9.68 4.19 -12.98
C ILE A 50 11.17 4.13 -13.26
N PHE A 51 11.59 3.05 -13.90
CA PHE A 51 12.93 2.84 -14.39
C PHE A 51 12.97 2.98 -15.91
N ARG A 52 14.07 3.52 -16.42
CA ARG A 52 14.46 3.50 -17.83
C ARG A 52 15.83 2.91 -17.95
N ASP A 53 15.96 1.80 -18.66
CA ASP A 53 17.26 1.14 -18.91
C ASP A 53 18.08 0.93 -17.61
N ASN A 54 17.37 0.63 -16.51
CA ASN A 54 17.86 0.46 -15.12
C ASN A 54 18.21 1.74 -14.34
N ILE A 55 17.97 2.92 -14.89
CA ILE A 55 18.08 4.21 -14.19
C ILE A 55 16.70 4.58 -13.63
N GLU A 56 16.65 4.94 -12.35
CA GLU A 56 15.44 5.46 -11.73
C GLU A 56 15.15 6.87 -12.23
N LEU A 57 13.94 7.09 -12.75
CA LEU A 57 13.51 8.40 -13.27
C LEU A 57 12.60 9.15 -12.31
N ALA A 58 11.70 8.42 -11.68
CA ALA A 58 10.69 8.97 -10.80
C ALA A 58 10.26 7.91 -9.78
N ALA A 59 10.03 8.37 -8.56
CA ALA A 59 9.52 7.59 -7.46
C ALA A 59 8.41 8.37 -6.76
N VAL A 60 7.37 7.67 -6.33
CA VAL A 60 6.33 8.21 -5.46
C VAL A 60 5.98 7.17 -4.41
N GLU A 61 5.81 7.62 -3.18
CA GLU A 61 5.34 6.82 -2.05
C GLU A 61 3.97 7.36 -1.64
N HIS A 62 3.02 6.45 -1.46
CA HIS A 62 1.67 6.80 -1.04
C HIS A 62 1.10 5.78 -0.07
N GLU A 63 0.51 6.28 1.00
CA GLU A 63 -0.22 5.46 1.96
C GLU A 63 -1.58 5.08 1.37
N CYS A 64 -1.77 3.79 1.14
CA CYS A 64 -2.98 3.23 0.58
C CYS A 64 -3.81 2.55 1.66
N GLU A 65 -5.08 2.95 1.73
CA GLU A 65 -6.10 2.34 2.57
C GLU A 65 -6.87 1.29 1.76
N SER A 66 -7.46 0.30 2.43
CA SER A 66 -8.18 -0.79 1.77
C SER A 66 -9.60 -0.43 1.31
N ASP A 67 -10.13 0.71 1.77
CA ASP A 67 -11.52 1.12 1.48
C ASP A 67 -11.71 1.78 0.11
N ALA A 68 -10.64 2.29 -0.51
CA ALA A 68 -10.74 3.04 -1.77
C ALA A 68 -9.54 2.82 -2.71
N PRO A 69 -9.77 2.82 -4.03
CA PRO A 69 -8.69 2.81 -5.00
C PRO A 69 -7.91 4.13 -4.92
N GLN A 70 -6.60 4.02 -4.77
CA GLN A 70 -5.72 5.18 -4.68
C GLN A 70 -5.06 5.48 -6.02
N VAL A 71 -4.91 6.77 -6.29
CA VAL A 71 -4.28 7.28 -7.52
C VAL A 71 -2.90 7.81 -7.18
N LEU A 72 -1.87 7.22 -7.80
CA LEU A 72 -0.49 7.65 -7.67
C LEU A 72 -0.09 8.42 -8.94
N GLU A 73 0.42 9.63 -8.76
CA GLU A 73 0.87 10.48 -9.86
C GLU A 73 2.41 10.49 -9.95
N LEU A 74 2.92 10.20 -11.15
CA LEU A 74 4.36 10.11 -11.43
C LEU A 74 4.72 11.00 -12.63
N MET A 75 5.62 11.95 -12.42
CA MET A 75 6.11 12.81 -13.50
C MET A 75 7.35 12.20 -14.15
N VAL A 76 7.27 11.91 -15.46
CA VAL A 76 8.45 11.46 -16.22
C VAL A 76 9.19 12.68 -16.76
N PRO A 77 10.49 12.83 -16.51
CA PRO A 77 11.25 14.00 -16.94
C PRO A 77 11.30 14.12 -18.48
N PRO A 78 11.30 15.35 -19.04
CA PRO A 78 11.26 15.59 -20.48
C PRO A 78 12.51 15.14 -21.26
N GLY A 79 13.62 14.86 -20.57
CA GLY A 79 14.85 14.29 -21.17
C GLY A 79 14.80 12.77 -21.38
N SER A 80 13.67 12.13 -21.12
CA SER A 80 13.55 10.68 -21.10
C SER A 80 13.18 10.04 -22.45
N SER A 81 13.45 10.68 -23.60
CA SER A 81 12.99 10.15 -24.89
C SER A 81 13.72 8.86 -25.30
N GLY A 82 12.95 7.80 -25.61
CA GLY A 82 13.46 6.49 -26.07
C GLY A 82 13.96 5.56 -24.96
N GLY A 83 14.02 4.25 -25.21
CA GLY A 83 14.47 3.24 -24.23
C GLY A 83 13.34 2.37 -23.67
N LYS A 84 13.69 1.40 -22.81
CA LYS A 84 12.73 0.47 -22.21
C LYS A 84 12.34 0.95 -20.82
N TYR A 85 11.06 1.27 -20.66
CA TYR A 85 10.47 1.64 -19.38
C TYR A 85 10.02 0.41 -18.60
N ARG A 86 10.26 0.43 -17.29
CA ARG A 86 9.77 -0.57 -16.33
C ARG A 86 9.14 0.14 -15.15
N LEU A 87 7.93 -0.26 -14.80
CA LEU A 87 7.27 0.15 -13.57
C LEU A 87 7.52 -0.93 -12.52
N ARG A 88 7.98 -0.51 -11.34
CA ARG A 88 8.11 -1.37 -10.16
C ARG A 88 7.21 -0.82 -9.07
N LEU A 89 6.48 -1.72 -8.43
CA LEU A 89 5.63 -1.42 -7.29
C LEU A 89 6.09 -2.25 -6.10
N GLU A 90 6.30 -1.58 -4.98
CA GLU A 90 6.67 -2.20 -3.72
C GLU A 90 5.61 -1.85 -2.69
N GLY A 91 5.13 -2.84 -1.96
CA GLY A 91 4.18 -2.65 -0.88
C GLY A 91 4.86 -2.94 0.44
N ASN A 92 4.90 -1.97 1.34
CA ASN A 92 5.32 -2.19 2.71
C ASN A 92 4.10 -2.07 3.63
N GLU A 93 3.77 -3.16 4.31
CA GLU A 93 2.72 -3.11 5.32
C GLU A 93 3.21 -2.30 6.51
N LEU A 94 2.41 -1.31 6.91
CA LEU A 94 2.68 -0.59 8.15
C LEU A 94 2.28 -1.52 9.29
N GLY A 95 3.21 -2.40 9.68
CA GLY A 95 3.02 -3.37 10.74
C GLY A 95 2.45 -2.70 11.99
N ASP A 96 1.26 -3.14 12.37
CA ASP A 96 0.46 -2.59 13.45
C ASP A 96 1.15 -2.82 14.80
N SER A 97 2.11 -1.96 15.11
CA SER A 97 2.79 -1.87 16.41
C SER A 97 2.14 -0.81 17.30
N ARG A 98 0.95 -0.30 16.93
CA ARG A 98 0.24 0.74 17.68
C ARG A 98 -1.22 0.44 18.03
N ALA A 99 -1.63 -0.83 18.06
CA ALA A 99 -2.91 -1.22 18.64
C ALA A 99 -2.77 -2.32 19.72
N ARG A 100 -2.25 -1.93 20.90
CA ARG A 100 -2.84 -2.42 22.16
C ARG A 100 -3.30 -1.21 22.97
N PRO A 101 -4.58 -0.82 22.92
CA PRO A 101 -5.17 -0.25 24.11
C PRO A 101 -5.13 -1.35 25.17
N SER A 102 -4.32 -1.16 26.22
CA SER A 102 -4.47 -1.95 27.43
C SER A 102 -5.92 -1.85 27.87
N PRO A 103 -6.59 -2.96 28.25
CA PRO A 103 -7.87 -2.85 28.92
C PRO A 103 -7.58 -2.20 30.27
N THR A 104 -7.70 -0.88 30.36
CA THR A 104 -7.76 -0.20 31.63
C THR A 104 -9.00 -0.74 32.31
N ARG A 105 -8.77 -1.67 33.23
CA ARG A 105 -9.72 -2.26 34.16
C ARG A 105 -10.51 -1.12 34.79
N ARG A 106 -11.67 -0.77 34.21
CA ARG A 106 -12.59 0.18 34.84
C ARG A 106 -13.03 -0.50 36.13
N SER A 107 -12.42 -0.05 37.22
CA SER A 107 -12.93 -0.23 38.56
C SER A 107 -14.40 0.12 38.55
N CYS A 108 -15.25 -0.85 38.86
CA CYS A 108 -16.65 -0.63 39.18
C CYS A 108 -16.75 0.49 40.23
N PRO A 109 -17.44 1.61 39.97
CA PRO A 109 -17.95 2.41 41.06
C PRO A 109 -19.08 1.59 41.68
N SER A 110 -18.86 1.12 42.90
CA SER A 110 -19.87 0.54 43.77
C SER A 110 -21.10 1.46 43.82
N LEU A 111 -22.29 0.91 43.52
CA LEU A 111 -23.57 1.57 43.76
C LEU A 111 -23.65 2.07 45.21
N PRO A 112 -24.13 3.31 45.44
CA PRO A 112 -24.89 3.62 46.62
C PRO A 112 -26.37 3.68 46.27
N ARG A 113 -27.07 2.63 46.70
CA ARG A 113 -28.36 2.64 47.40
C ARG A 113 -29.39 3.71 46.98
N ALA A 114 -30.45 3.19 46.37
CA ALA A 114 -31.78 3.78 46.28
C ALA A 114 -32.14 4.67 47.49
N ARG A 115 -32.58 5.90 47.20
CA ARG A 115 -33.62 6.55 48.00
C ARG A 115 -34.73 6.99 47.05
N ARG A 116 -35.89 6.39 47.29
CA ARG A 116 -37.16 6.60 46.60
C ARG A 116 -37.65 8.02 46.86
N CYS A 117 -38.43 8.50 45.89
CA CYS A 117 -39.38 9.60 45.97
C CYS A 117 -40.11 9.65 47.32
N TRP A 118 -40.40 10.83 47.84
CA TRP A 118 -41.73 11.43 48.05
C TRP A 118 -41.51 12.89 48.46
#